data_AF-A0A195CGC9-F1
#
_entry.id   AF-A0A195CGC9-F1
#
_cell.length_a   1.000
_cell.length_b   1.000
_cell.length_c   1.000
_cell.angle_alpha   90.00
_cell.angle_beta   90.00
_cell.angle_gamma   90.00
#
_symmetry.space_group_name_H-M   'P 1'
#
loop_
_entity.id
_entity.type
_entity.pdbx_description
1 polymer ?
#
loop_
_entity_poly.entity_id
_entity_poly.type
_entity_poly.pdbx_seq_one_letter_code
_entity_poly.pdbx_strand_id
1 'polypeptide(L)'
;MIRGPYRNFNSIVHKMMTLVEKDYEAVQITQLQKAALQERCILVDKLDRVIGEATKQVCHEIDIKKCLPLHRAFSVFLFNSKKELLLQKRSSVKVTFPNCYTNTCCSHPLAEIPNEIEEEDAIGVRRAAIRRLGYELGVPSNEIKPSDLFYLTRIYYQAPSNDRWGEHEIDYILFLQRDDITINPNPDEVSEIQWVSRSEIENFMKTAPLTTPWFRMIYNFKLLHWWDNLHALAEMQDHQNVIELTD
;
A
#
# COMPACT_ATOMS: atom_id res chain seq x y z
N MET A 1 23.67 35.58 37.20
CA MET A 1 23.97 35.33 35.78
C MET A 1 24.84 34.09 35.67
N ILE A 2 24.25 32.92 35.40
CA ILE A 2 25.01 31.67 35.21
C ILE A 2 24.56 31.11 33.86
N ARG A 3 25.44 31.15 32.86
CA ARG A 3 25.26 30.52 31.54
C ARG A 3 25.86 29.11 31.62
N GLY A 4 25.01 28.09 31.51
CA GLY A 4 25.42 26.69 31.26
C GLY A 4 25.52 26.39 29.76
N PRO A 5 26.30 25.37 29.35
CA PRO A 5 26.66 25.18 27.95
C PRO A 5 25.55 24.45 27.19
N TYR A 6 24.90 25.14 26.25
CA TYR A 6 24.11 24.49 25.20
C TYR A 6 25.06 23.75 24.25
N ARG A 7 25.29 22.46 24.52
CA ARG A 7 25.96 21.55 23.58
C ARG A 7 25.01 21.20 22.44
N ASN A 8 25.11 21.97 21.37
CA ASN A 8 25.02 21.62 19.94
C ASN A 8 24.26 20.33 19.51
N PHE A 9 23.03 20.12 20.01
CA PHE A 9 22.13 19.04 19.54
C PHE A 9 21.78 19.18 18.05
N ASN A 10 21.70 20.42 17.55
CA ASN A 10 21.40 20.72 16.15
C ASN A 10 22.49 20.26 15.18
N SER A 11 23.74 20.13 15.64
CA SER A 11 24.85 19.70 14.79
C SER A 11 24.82 18.20 14.50
N ILE A 12 24.37 17.38 15.44
CA ILE A 12 24.33 15.91 15.31
C ILE A 12 23.11 15.49 14.49
N VAL A 13 21.94 16.11 14.74
CA VAL A 13 20.71 15.83 13.99
C VAL A 13 20.87 16.24 12.52
N HIS A 14 21.46 17.40 12.25
CA HIS A 14 21.70 17.83 10.87
C HIS A 14 22.74 16.95 10.16
N LYS A 15 23.73 16.42 10.89
CA LYS A 15 24.74 15.48 10.36
C LYS A 15 24.17 14.07 10.13
N MET A 16 23.24 13.60 10.97
CA MET A 16 22.48 12.36 10.72
C MET A 16 21.50 12.53 9.57
N MET A 17 20.79 13.65 9.46
CA MET A 17 19.90 13.92 8.32
C MET A 17 20.67 14.04 7.01
N THR A 18 21.83 14.72 6.99
CA THR A 18 22.67 14.78 5.77
C THR A 18 23.40 13.47 5.45
N LEU A 19 23.65 12.59 6.43
CA LEU A 19 24.14 11.23 6.18
C LEU A 19 23.02 10.34 5.60
N VAL A 20 21.78 10.48 6.10
CA VAL A 20 20.61 9.80 5.55
C VAL A 20 20.28 10.31 4.15
N GLU A 21 20.33 11.62 3.90
CA GLU A 21 20.08 12.22 2.57
C GLU A 21 21.14 11.83 1.54
N LYS A 22 22.41 11.68 1.93
CA LYS A 22 23.49 11.29 1.00
C LYS A 22 23.45 9.84 0.55
N ASP A 23 22.82 8.95 1.32
CA ASP A 23 22.70 7.54 0.95
C ASP A 23 21.46 7.26 0.07
N TYR A 24 20.55 8.23 -0.10
CA TYR A 24 19.37 8.09 -0.97
C TYR A 24 19.66 8.35 -2.46
N GLU A 25 20.77 8.99 -2.82
CA GLU A 25 21.07 9.37 -4.20
C GLU A 25 21.54 8.23 -5.11
N ALA A 26 21.69 7.00 -4.61
CA ALA A 26 22.02 5.86 -5.46
C ALA A 26 21.42 4.54 -4.95
N VAL A 27 20.11 4.52 -4.64
CA VAL A 27 19.40 3.24 -4.70
C VAL A 27 19.45 2.81 -6.16
N GLN A 28 20.30 1.84 -6.50
CA GLN A 28 20.21 1.16 -7.79
C GLN A 28 18.83 0.52 -7.84
N ILE A 29 17.86 1.23 -8.40
CA ILE A 29 16.54 0.67 -8.71
C ILE A 29 16.83 -0.60 -9.49
N THR A 30 16.44 -1.73 -8.92
CA THR A 30 16.73 -3.04 -9.52
C THR A 30 16.13 -3.06 -10.92
N GLN A 31 16.69 -3.88 -11.81
CA GLN A 31 16.14 -4.01 -13.17
C GLN A 31 14.65 -4.37 -13.15
N LEU A 32 14.23 -5.12 -12.13
CA LEU A 32 12.85 -5.50 -11.88
C LEU A 32 11.96 -4.30 -11.51
N GLN A 33 12.40 -3.42 -10.59
CA GLN A 33 11.64 -2.21 -10.26
C GLN A 33 11.61 -1.21 -11.43
N LYS A 34 12.68 -1.13 -12.25
CA LYS A 34 12.68 -0.32 -13.48
C LYS A 34 11.69 -0.84 -14.52
N ALA A 35 11.57 -2.15 -14.66
CA ALA A 35 10.55 -2.75 -15.53
C ALA A 35 9.14 -2.47 -15.01
N ALA A 36 8.92 -2.60 -13.69
CA ALA A 36 7.62 -2.29 -13.07
C ALA A 36 7.20 -0.82 -13.26
N LEU A 37 8.15 0.12 -13.37
CA LEU A 37 7.85 1.52 -13.66
C LEU A 37 7.24 1.77 -15.06
N GLN A 38 7.35 0.80 -15.98
CA GLN A 38 6.77 0.87 -17.32
C GLN A 38 5.35 0.30 -17.40
N GLU A 39 4.90 -0.46 -16.38
CA GLU A 39 3.53 -0.97 -16.29
C GLU A 39 2.52 0.19 -16.40
N ARG A 40 1.41 -0.03 -17.10
CA ARG A 40 0.39 1.01 -17.32
C ARG A 40 -0.72 0.97 -16.27
N CYS A 41 -0.79 2.00 -15.43
CA CYS A 41 -1.86 2.21 -14.46
C CYS A 41 -3.09 2.83 -15.13
N ILE A 42 -4.27 2.56 -14.56
CA ILE A 42 -5.55 3.14 -15.00
C ILE A 42 -5.71 4.53 -14.36
N LEU A 43 -5.75 5.58 -15.18
CA LEU A 43 -6.03 6.94 -14.71
C LEU A 43 -7.53 7.12 -14.51
N VAL A 44 -7.90 7.76 -13.40
CA VAL A 44 -9.31 7.98 -13.04
C VAL A 44 -9.55 9.41 -12.58
N ASP A 45 -10.82 9.84 -12.62
CA ASP A 45 -11.25 11.05 -11.94
C ASP A 45 -11.66 10.76 -10.47
N LYS A 46 -12.08 11.80 -9.73
CA LYS A 46 -12.48 11.67 -8.32
C LYS A 46 -13.73 10.81 -8.09
N LEU A 47 -14.50 10.51 -9.13
CA LEU A 47 -15.64 9.59 -9.09
C LEU A 47 -15.24 8.19 -9.56
N ASP A 48 -13.93 7.93 -9.67
CA ASP A 48 -13.36 6.66 -10.11
C ASP A 48 -13.78 6.27 -11.54
N ARG A 49 -14.04 7.26 -12.40
CA ARG A 49 -14.31 7.03 -13.82
C ARG A 49 -13.00 7.02 -14.59
N VAL A 50 -12.80 6.03 -15.46
CA VAL A 50 -11.59 5.91 -16.28
C VAL A 50 -11.49 7.11 -17.23
N ILE A 51 -10.33 7.79 -17.20
CA ILE A 51 -10.02 8.94 -18.07
C ILE A 51 -8.79 8.70 -18.95
N GLY A 52 -8.10 7.57 -18.77
CA GLY A 52 -6.94 7.19 -19.58
C GLY A 52 -6.04 6.20 -18.87
N GLU A 53 -4.78 6.19 -19.28
CA GLU A 53 -3.75 5.32 -18.72
C GLU A 53 -2.37 5.99 -18.83
N ALA A 54 -1.52 5.77 -17.84
CA ALA A 54 -0.15 6.27 -17.82
C ALA A 54 0.79 5.23 -17.22
N THR A 55 2.09 5.35 -17.49
CA THR A 55 3.06 4.47 -16.85
C THR A 55 3.07 4.70 -15.34
N LYS A 56 3.38 3.66 -14.59
CA LYS A 56 3.54 3.72 -13.13
C LYS A 56 4.50 4.83 -12.72
N GLN A 57 5.59 5.03 -13.47
CA GLN A 57 6.48 6.18 -13.26
C GLN A 57 5.73 7.51 -13.29
N VAL A 58 4.94 7.78 -14.32
CA VAL A 58 4.19 9.04 -14.45
C VAL A 58 3.16 9.20 -13.35
N CYS A 59 2.53 8.10 -12.91
CA CYS A 59 1.55 8.11 -11.82
C CYS A 59 2.15 8.45 -10.45
N HIS A 60 3.44 8.16 -10.23
CA HIS A 60 4.08 8.25 -8.90
C HIS A 60 5.20 9.29 -8.83
N GLU A 61 5.72 9.78 -9.96
CA GLU A 61 6.76 10.81 -10.01
C GLU A 61 6.12 12.20 -9.91
N ILE A 62 6.44 12.92 -8.85
CA ILE A 62 5.97 14.27 -8.56
C ILE A 62 6.53 15.21 -9.64
N ASP A 63 5.62 15.81 -10.41
CA ASP A 63 6.01 16.71 -11.49
C ASP A 63 6.49 18.08 -10.98
N ILE A 64 6.95 18.94 -11.90
CA ILE A 64 7.40 20.30 -11.57
C ILE A 64 6.32 21.19 -10.94
N LYS A 65 5.04 20.82 -11.07
CA LYS A 65 3.90 21.51 -10.47
C LYS A 65 3.48 20.88 -9.14
N LYS A 66 4.23 19.88 -8.65
CA LYS A 66 3.95 19.08 -7.46
C LYS A 66 2.63 18.32 -7.55
N CYS A 67 2.27 17.88 -8.75
CA CYS A 67 1.05 17.11 -9.01
C CYS A 67 1.40 15.64 -9.29
N LEU A 68 0.48 14.75 -8.87
CA LEU A 68 0.47 13.34 -9.24
C LEU A 68 -0.84 13.03 -9.97
N PRO A 69 -0.83 12.32 -11.10
CA PRO A 69 -2.06 11.83 -11.73
C PRO A 69 -2.82 10.87 -10.80
N LEU A 70 -4.13 11.11 -10.65
CA LEU A 70 -5.00 10.21 -9.90
C LEU A 70 -5.16 8.89 -10.68
N HIS A 71 -4.93 7.78 -10.01
CA HIS A 71 -5.01 6.45 -10.61
C HIS A 71 -5.68 5.44 -9.68
N ARG A 72 -6.19 4.34 -10.26
CA ARG A 72 -6.88 3.28 -9.51
C ARG A 72 -5.86 2.35 -8.85
N ALA A 73 -6.13 1.96 -7.61
CA ALA A 73 -5.30 1.07 -6.81
C ALA A 73 -6.16 0.08 -6.01
N PHE A 74 -5.49 -0.83 -5.29
CA PHE A 74 -6.13 -1.69 -4.30
C PHE A 74 -5.22 -1.97 -3.10
N SER A 75 -5.87 -2.26 -1.98
CA SER A 75 -5.26 -2.68 -0.72
C SER A 75 -5.95 -3.94 -0.21
N VAL A 76 -5.18 -5.03 -0.10
CA VAL A 76 -5.62 -6.31 0.46
C VAL A 76 -5.34 -6.38 1.95
N PHE A 77 -6.33 -6.85 2.71
CA PHE A 77 -6.23 -7.23 4.12
C PHE A 77 -6.56 -8.72 4.27
N LEU A 78 -5.51 -9.54 4.41
CA LEU A 78 -5.63 -10.98 4.60
C LEU A 78 -5.65 -11.32 6.10
N PHE A 79 -6.69 -12.04 6.51
CA PHE A 79 -6.85 -12.57 7.85
C PHE A 79 -6.80 -14.11 7.85
N ASN A 80 -6.12 -14.70 8.82
CA ASN A 80 -6.15 -16.15 9.05
C ASN A 80 -7.33 -16.56 9.94
N SER A 81 -7.46 -17.86 10.26
CA SER A 81 -8.57 -18.36 11.10
C SER A 81 -8.56 -17.82 12.53
N LYS A 82 -7.38 -17.39 13.01
CA LYS A 82 -7.20 -16.74 14.32
C LYS A 82 -7.56 -15.24 14.29
N LYS A 83 -8.02 -14.73 13.14
CA LYS A 83 -8.28 -13.31 12.91
C LYS A 83 -7.03 -12.45 13.11
N GLU A 84 -5.85 -12.98 12.80
CA GLU A 84 -4.61 -12.19 12.73
C GLU A 84 -4.50 -11.59 11.33
N LEU A 85 -4.07 -10.34 11.22
CA LEU A 85 -3.83 -9.67 9.94
C LEU A 85 -2.39 -9.94 9.48
N LEU A 86 -2.21 -10.35 8.22
CA LEU A 86 -0.90 -10.42 7.62
C LEU A 86 -0.42 -9.02 7.22
N LEU A 87 0.63 -8.54 7.88
CA LEU A 87 1.36 -7.34 7.50
C LEU A 87 2.62 -7.72 6.71
N GLN A 88 3.03 -6.82 5.82
CA GLN A 88 4.32 -6.92 5.14
C GLN A 88 5.17 -5.70 5.44
N LYS A 89 6.49 -5.88 5.39
CA LYS A 89 7.47 -4.82 5.33
C LYS A 89 8.01 -4.72 3.91
N ARG A 90 7.74 -3.59 3.26
CA ARG A 90 8.21 -3.27 1.92
C ARG A 90 9.73 -3.42 1.84
N SER A 91 10.24 -4.04 0.77
CA SER A 91 11.67 -4.18 0.56
C SER A 91 12.37 -2.81 0.52
N SER A 92 13.68 -2.79 0.75
CA SER A 92 14.48 -1.57 0.68
C SER A 92 14.61 -1.01 -0.75
N VAL A 93 14.31 -1.83 -1.77
CA VAL A 93 14.46 -1.47 -3.18
C VAL A 93 13.17 -0.92 -3.82
N LYS A 94 12.06 -0.85 -3.07
CA LYS A 94 10.82 -0.22 -3.54
C LYS A 94 11.05 1.26 -3.84
N VAL A 95 10.48 1.73 -4.94
CA VAL A 95 10.54 3.15 -5.35
C VAL A 95 9.81 4.05 -4.35
N THR A 96 8.59 3.68 -3.96
CA THR A 96 7.79 4.38 -2.95
C THR A 96 7.82 3.64 -1.61
N PHE A 97 8.02 4.39 -0.53
CA PHE A 97 7.99 3.92 0.86
C PHE A 97 8.82 2.64 1.14
N PRO A 98 10.11 2.59 0.78
CA PRO A 98 10.97 1.45 1.11
C PRO A 98 11.08 1.26 2.62
N ASN A 99 11.18 0.01 3.08
CA ASN A 99 11.27 -0.39 4.49
C ASN A 99 10.06 -0.07 5.38
N CYS A 100 8.97 0.46 4.84
CA CYS A 100 7.75 0.73 5.59
C CYS A 100 6.91 -0.55 5.77
N TYR A 101 6.33 -0.71 6.96
CA TYR A 101 5.29 -1.70 7.19
C TYR A 101 3.94 -1.24 6.62
N THR A 102 3.17 -2.19 6.11
CA THR A 102 1.87 -1.94 5.49
C THR A 102 0.97 -3.18 5.59
N ASN A 103 -0.29 -3.06 5.14
CA ASN A 103 -1.22 -4.18 5.00
C ASN A 103 -0.73 -5.20 3.97
N THR A 104 -1.45 -6.31 3.82
CA THR A 104 -0.97 -7.53 3.16
C THR A 104 -0.36 -7.31 1.77
N CYS A 105 -1.06 -6.62 0.87
CA CYS A 105 -0.59 -6.37 -0.49
C CYS A 105 -1.27 -5.12 -1.05
N CYS A 106 -0.51 -4.20 -1.63
CA CYS A 106 -1.01 -2.96 -2.21
C CYS A 106 -0.41 -2.77 -3.60
N SER A 107 -1.25 -2.55 -4.61
CA SER A 107 -0.79 -2.35 -5.98
C SER A 107 -1.92 -1.83 -6.88
N HIS A 108 -1.81 -2.05 -8.19
CA HIS A 108 -2.62 -1.43 -9.22
C HIS A 108 -3.22 -2.48 -10.16
N PRO A 109 -4.51 -2.36 -10.54
CA PRO A 109 -4.98 -2.97 -11.78
C PRO A 109 -4.25 -2.35 -12.97
N LEU A 110 -3.85 -3.17 -13.94
CA LEU A 110 -3.08 -2.72 -15.09
C LEU A 110 -3.97 -2.55 -16.33
N ALA A 111 -3.85 -1.40 -16.99
CA ALA A 111 -4.59 -1.08 -18.20
C ALA A 111 -4.22 -1.99 -19.39
N GLU A 112 -2.99 -2.52 -19.39
CA GLU A 112 -2.49 -3.44 -20.40
C GLU A 112 -2.93 -4.90 -20.22
N ILE A 113 -3.59 -5.24 -19.10
CA ILE A 113 -4.15 -6.58 -18.85
C ILE A 113 -5.67 -6.50 -19.06
N PRO A 114 -6.22 -7.03 -20.18
CA PRO A 114 -7.64 -6.83 -20.52
C PRO A 114 -8.63 -7.29 -19.45
N ASN A 115 -8.30 -8.32 -18.69
CA ASN A 115 -9.20 -8.83 -17.65
C ASN A 115 -9.16 -8.00 -16.35
N GLU A 116 -8.20 -7.07 -16.20
CA GLU A 116 -8.05 -6.18 -15.05
C GLU A 116 -8.76 -4.83 -15.21
N ILE A 117 -9.20 -4.50 -16.42
CA ILE A 117 -9.98 -3.29 -16.71
C ILE A 117 -11.50 -3.51 -16.60
N GLU A 118 -11.95 -4.75 -16.36
CA GLU A 118 -13.36 -5.07 -16.14
C GLU A 118 -13.85 -4.52 -14.79
N GLU A 119 -14.85 -3.62 -14.83
CA GLU A 119 -15.31 -2.89 -13.64
C GLU A 119 -16.46 -3.57 -12.90
N GLU A 120 -17.21 -4.46 -13.57
CA GLU A 120 -18.38 -5.12 -12.99
C GLU A 120 -17.99 -5.89 -11.72
N ASP A 121 -18.68 -5.60 -10.61
CA ASP A 121 -18.39 -6.17 -9.28
C ASP A 121 -16.89 -6.07 -8.89
N ALA A 122 -16.19 -5.02 -9.35
CA ALA A 122 -14.75 -4.83 -9.16
C ALA A 122 -13.89 -6.06 -9.56
N ILE A 123 -14.35 -6.85 -10.55
CA ILE A 123 -13.70 -8.11 -10.91
C ILE A 123 -12.26 -7.92 -11.40
N GLY A 124 -11.99 -6.85 -12.14
CA GLY A 124 -10.65 -6.54 -12.64
C GLY A 124 -9.66 -6.23 -11.51
N VAL A 125 -10.09 -5.46 -10.52
CA VAL A 125 -9.31 -5.16 -9.33
C VAL A 125 -9.02 -6.41 -8.49
N ARG A 126 -10.01 -7.31 -8.32
CA ARG A 126 -9.83 -8.58 -7.60
C ARG A 126 -8.85 -9.52 -8.32
N ARG A 127 -8.85 -9.54 -9.65
CA ARG A 127 -7.86 -10.28 -10.45
C ARG A 127 -6.45 -9.70 -10.30
N ALA A 128 -6.32 -8.36 -10.32
CA ALA A 128 -5.05 -7.69 -10.08
C ALA A 128 -4.49 -8.00 -8.69
N ALA A 129 -5.35 -8.04 -7.66
CA ALA A 129 -4.98 -8.45 -6.31
C ALA A 129 -4.43 -9.88 -6.25
N ILE A 130 -5.06 -10.85 -6.94
CA ILE A 130 -4.54 -12.22 -7.00
C ILE A 130 -3.18 -12.29 -7.70
N ARG A 131 -3.03 -11.58 -8.83
CA ARG A 131 -1.73 -11.50 -9.53
C ARG A 131 -0.63 -10.97 -8.60
N ARG A 132 -0.92 -9.92 -7.83
CA ARG A 132 0.07 -9.27 -6.95
C ARG A 132 0.31 -10.04 -5.65
N LEU A 133 -0.68 -10.70 -5.08
CA LEU A 133 -0.48 -11.67 -4.00
C LEU A 133 0.46 -12.80 -4.44
N GLY A 134 0.30 -13.31 -5.67
CA GLY A 134 1.22 -14.29 -6.23
C GLY A 134 2.63 -13.74 -6.46
N TYR A 135 2.75 -12.50 -6.94
CA TYR A 135 4.05 -11.90 -7.23
C TYR A 135 4.83 -11.44 -5.99
N GLU A 136 4.17 -10.81 -5.02
CA GLU A 136 4.79 -10.24 -3.82
C GLU A 136 4.95 -11.28 -2.71
N LEU A 137 3.92 -12.09 -2.49
CA LEU A 137 3.86 -13.04 -1.36
C LEU A 137 3.99 -14.49 -1.79
N GLY A 138 4.15 -14.78 -3.09
CA GLY A 138 4.33 -16.14 -3.60
C GLY A 138 3.08 -17.01 -3.49
N VAL A 139 1.89 -16.42 -3.33
CA VAL A 139 0.64 -17.16 -3.21
C VAL A 139 0.28 -17.84 -4.53
N PRO A 140 0.14 -19.18 -4.57
CA PRO A 140 -0.26 -19.89 -5.78
C PRO A 140 -1.63 -19.45 -6.30
N SER A 141 -1.75 -19.23 -7.61
CA SER A 141 -2.99 -18.71 -8.24
C SER A 141 -4.19 -19.65 -8.15
N ASN A 142 -3.97 -20.92 -7.80
CA ASN A 142 -5.03 -21.91 -7.58
C ASN A 142 -5.58 -21.90 -6.14
N GLU A 143 -4.95 -21.20 -5.19
CA GLU A 143 -5.40 -21.11 -3.80
C GLU A 143 -6.42 -19.98 -3.56
N ILE A 144 -6.48 -19.00 -4.47
CA ILE A 144 -7.40 -17.86 -4.38
C ILE A 144 -8.15 -17.67 -5.69
N LYS A 145 -9.47 -17.50 -5.60
CA LYS A 145 -10.34 -17.06 -6.69
C LYS A 145 -10.79 -15.62 -6.45
N PRO A 146 -11.15 -14.85 -7.49
CA PRO A 146 -11.64 -13.49 -7.30
C PRO A 146 -12.83 -13.39 -6.34
N SER A 147 -13.68 -14.41 -6.29
CA SER A 147 -14.83 -14.48 -5.36
C SER A 147 -14.44 -14.58 -3.88
N ASP A 148 -13.19 -14.96 -3.57
CA ASP A 148 -12.70 -15.03 -2.19
C ASP A 148 -12.28 -13.65 -1.65
N LEU A 149 -12.06 -12.67 -2.55
CA LEU A 149 -11.73 -11.30 -2.20
C LEU A 149 -13.02 -10.49 -2.07
N PHE A 150 -13.35 -10.14 -0.83
CA PHE A 150 -14.49 -9.30 -0.52
C PHE A 150 -14.17 -7.82 -0.75
N TYR A 151 -14.80 -7.22 -1.75
CA TYR A 151 -14.69 -5.78 -2.03
C TYR A 151 -15.57 -4.99 -1.06
N LEU A 152 -14.92 -4.26 -0.13
CA LEU A 152 -15.61 -3.52 0.94
C LEU A 152 -16.01 -2.10 0.50
N THR A 153 -15.03 -1.28 0.12
CA THR A 153 -15.25 0.15 -0.19
C THR A 153 -14.06 0.74 -0.95
N ARG A 154 -14.12 2.02 -1.30
CA ARG A 154 -13.04 2.79 -1.93
C ARG A 154 -12.60 3.96 -1.06
N ILE A 155 -11.30 4.19 -1.00
CA ILE A 155 -10.68 5.31 -0.30
C ILE A 155 -9.94 6.19 -1.30
N TYR A 156 -10.15 7.50 -1.24
CA TYR A 156 -9.31 8.48 -1.93
C TYR A 156 -8.26 8.99 -0.95
N TYR A 157 -6.99 8.97 -1.36
CA TYR A 157 -5.91 9.57 -0.58
C TYR A 157 -4.77 10.06 -1.48
N GLN A 158 -3.92 10.93 -0.92
CA GLN A 158 -2.67 11.36 -1.53
C GLN A 158 -1.58 11.42 -0.45
N ALA A 159 -0.38 10.91 -0.75
CA ALA A 159 0.72 10.94 0.19
C ALA A 159 2.09 11.02 -0.51
N PRO A 160 2.97 11.98 -0.16
CA PRO A 160 4.33 12.01 -0.66
C PRO A 160 5.18 10.92 0.01
N SER A 161 5.99 10.21 -0.78
CA SER A 161 7.03 9.32 -0.27
C SER A 161 8.34 10.05 -0.01
N ASN A 162 8.69 11.02 -0.87
CA ASN A 162 9.81 11.95 -0.74
C ASN A 162 9.57 13.12 -1.71
N ASP A 163 10.57 13.95 -1.97
CA ASP A 163 10.45 15.12 -2.86
C ASP A 163 10.17 14.75 -4.33
N ARG A 164 10.45 13.51 -4.74
CA ARG A 164 10.30 13.03 -6.12
C ARG A 164 9.16 12.04 -6.31
N TRP A 165 8.80 11.27 -5.30
CA TRP A 165 7.84 10.17 -5.43
C TRP A 165 6.69 10.29 -4.45
N GLY A 166 5.50 9.81 -4.82
CA GLY A 166 4.33 9.72 -3.94
C GLY A 166 3.21 8.88 -4.54
N GLU A 167 2.08 8.90 -3.85
CA GLU A 167 0.85 8.18 -4.19
C GLU A 167 -0.31 9.17 -4.30
N HIS A 168 -1.24 8.93 -5.24
CA HIS A 168 -2.49 9.68 -5.40
C HIS A 168 -3.52 8.75 -6.03
N GLU A 169 -4.37 8.15 -5.20
CA GLU A 169 -5.08 6.93 -5.55
C GLU A 169 -6.57 6.95 -5.19
N ILE A 170 -7.37 6.27 -6.01
CA ILE A 170 -8.64 5.67 -5.57
C ILE A 170 -8.34 4.20 -5.24
N ASP A 171 -8.25 3.90 -3.94
CA ASP A 171 -7.82 2.62 -3.39
C ASP A 171 -9.02 1.73 -3.04
N TYR A 172 -9.13 0.59 -3.72
CA TYR A 172 -10.13 -0.43 -3.45
C TYR A 172 -9.72 -1.28 -2.24
N ILE A 173 -10.57 -1.30 -1.21
CA ILE A 173 -10.33 -2.04 0.02
C ILE A 173 -10.88 -3.46 -0.13
N LEU A 174 -9.97 -4.44 -0.14
CA LEU A 174 -10.26 -5.85 -0.34
C LEU A 174 -9.94 -6.66 0.93
N PHE A 175 -10.86 -7.51 1.36
CA PHE A 175 -10.66 -8.43 2.47
C PHE A 175 -10.53 -9.86 1.96
N LEU A 176 -9.59 -10.61 2.52
CA LEU A 176 -9.44 -12.04 2.29
C LEU A 176 -9.39 -12.75 3.65
N GLN A 177 -10.15 -13.83 3.82
CA GLN A 177 -10.11 -14.68 5.01
C GLN A 177 -9.69 -16.09 4.60
N ARG A 178 -8.48 -16.50 4.95
CA ARG A 178 -7.90 -17.80 4.54
C ARG A 178 -6.81 -18.24 5.53
N ASP A 179 -6.89 -19.50 5.97
CA ASP A 179 -5.93 -20.07 6.94
C ASP A 179 -4.78 -20.82 6.24
N ASP A 180 -5.15 -21.82 5.43
CA ASP A 180 -4.20 -22.63 4.66
C ASP A 180 -3.81 -21.92 3.36
N ILE A 181 -3.00 -20.88 3.49
CA ILE A 181 -2.45 -20.13 2.36
C ILE A 181 -0.93 -20.25 2.32
N THR A 182 -0.39 -20.67 1.18
CA THR A 182 1.05 -20.75 0.95
C THR A 182 1.62 -19.34 0.78
N ILE A 183 2.65 -19.02 1.56
CA ILE A 183 3.34 -17.73 1.50
C ILE A 183 4.84 -17.98 1.31
N ASN A 184 5.39 -17.44 0.22
CA ASN A 184 6.80 -17.46 -0.12
C ASN A 184 7.20 -16.09 -0.69
N PRO A 185 7.50 -15.09 0.16
CA PRO A 185 7.63 -13.71 -0.28
C PRO A 185 8.78 -13.49 -1.26
N ASN A 186 8.55 -12.64 -2.25
CA ASN A 186 9.59 -12.19 -3.14
C ASN A 186 10.47 -11.14 -2.43
N PRO A 187 11.77 -11.39 -2.20
CA PRO A 187 12.64 -10.49 -1.43
C PRO A 187 12.84 -9.11 -2.09
N ASP A 188 12.62 -8.99 -3.40
CA ASP A 188 12.68 -7.70 -4.10
C ASP A 188 11.44 -6.84 -3.82
N GLU A 189 10.37 -7.41 -3.28
CA GLU A 189 9.12 -6.71 -2.97
C GLU A 189 8.86 -6.61 -1.46
N VAL A 190 9.17 -7.69 -0.73
CA VAL A 190 8.85 -7.87 0.68
C VAL A 190 10.07 -8.35 1.44
N SER A 191 10.48 -7.59 2.45
CA SER A 191 11.63 -7.93 3.30
C SER A 191 11.25 -8.73 4.55
N GLU A 192 10.00 -8.61 5.00
CA GLU A 192 9.51 -9.23 6.23
C GLU A 192 7.98 -9.38 6.15
N ILE A 193 7.46 -10.43 6.78
CA ILE A 193 6.03 -10.61 6.99
C ILE A 193 5.75 -10.88 8.47
N GLN A 194 4.61 -10.43 8.96
CA GLN A 194 4.18 -10.68 10.33
C GLN A 194 2.67 -10.84 10.41
N TRP A 195 2.23 -11.93 11.02
CA TRP A 195 0.84 -12.04 11.49
C TRP A 195 0.70 -11.25 12.79
N VAL A 196 -0.23 -10.30 12.80
CA VAL A 196 -0.50 -9.44 13.95
C VAL A 196 -1.91 -9.67 14.43
N SER A 197 -2.06 -10.04 15.70
CA SER A 197 -3.39 -10.22 16.29
C SER A 197 -4.08 -8.88 16.60
N ARG A 198 -5.40 -8.95 16.79
CA ARG A 198 -6.22 -7.80 17.19
C ARG A 198 -5.75 -7.14 18.49
N SER A 199 -5.15 -7.89 19.41
CA SER A 199 -4.59 -7.38 20.67
C SER A 199 -3.20 -6.75 20.51
N GLU A 200 -2.45 -7.14 19.48
CA GLU A 200 -1.07 -6.66 19.25
C GLU A 200 -1.01 -5.40 18.38
N ILE A 201 -2.02 -5.17 17.54
CA ILE A 201 -1.99 -4.10 16.52
C ILE A 201 -1.77 -2.71 17.11
N GLU A 202 -2.33 -2.41 18.29
CA GLU A 202 -2.10 -1.11 18.92
C GLU A 202 -0.64 -0.92 19.34
N ASN A 203 -0.02 -1.97 19.90
CA ASN A 203 1.39 -1.93 20.26
C ASN A 203 2.26 -1.88 19.01
N PHE A 204 1.91 -2.65 17.98
CA PHE A 204 2.56 -2.60 16.67
C PHE A 204 2.56 -1.18 16.10
N MET A 205 1.41 -0.51 16.03
CA MET A 205 1.31 0.85 15.49
C MET A 205 2.09 1.89 16.30
N LYS A 206 2.31 1.66 17.60
CA LYS A 206 3.14 2.53 18.47
C LYS A 206 4.64 2.31 18.32
N THR A 207 5.05 1.07 18.01
CA THR A 207 6.45 0.64 18.08
C THR A 207 7.09 0.37 16.72
N ALA A 208 6.27 0.18 15.68
CA ALA A 208 6.74 -0.01 14.32
C ALA A 208 7.60 1.19 13.88
N PRO A 209 8.82 0.97 13.34
CA PRO A 209 9.71 2.06 12.98
C PRO A 209 9.08 3.04 11.98
N LEU A 210 8.46 2.50 10.92
CA LEU A 210 7.78 3.25 9.86
C LEU A 210 6.59 2.44 9.34
N THR A 211 5.45 3.10 9.16
CA THR A 211 4.28 2.55 8.46
C THR A 211 3.91 3.42 7.28
N THR A 212 3.35 2.81 6.25
CA THR A 212 2.87 3.54 5.08
C THR A 212 1.68 4.45 5.42
N PRO A 213 1.57 5.64 4.80
CA PRO A 213 0.49 6.59 5.08
C PRO A 213 -0.92 5.99 4.96
N TRP A 214 -1.21 5.26 3.88
CA TRP A 214 -2.54 4.66 3.67
C TRP A 214 -2.89 3.66 4.76
N PHE A 215 -1.96 2.79 5.17
CA PHE A 215 -2.21 1.85 6.26
C PHE A 215 -2.53 2.56 7.57
N ARG A 216 -1.85 3.67 7.86
CA ARG A 216 -2.12 4.51 9.04
C ARG A 216 -3.48 5.21 8.96
N MET A 217 -3.81 5.79 7.80
CA MET A 217 -5.11 6.42 7.56
C MET A 217 -6.25 5.41 7.71
N ILE A 218 -6.13 4.22 7.11
CA ILE A 218 -7.11 3.13 7.21
C ILE A 218 -7.23 2.63 8.66
N TYR A 219 -6.09 2.47 9.36
CA TYR A 219 -6.04 2.12 10.78
C TYR A 219 -6.82 3.12 11.64
N ASN A 220 -6.57 4.43 11.46
CA ASN A 220 -7.22 5.49 12.21
C ASN A 220 -8.70 5.66 11.85
N PHE A 221 -9.08 5.33 10.60
CA PHE A 221 -10.45 5.46 10.14
C PHE A 221 -11.36 4.35 10.68
N LYS A 222 -11.19 3.11 10.19
CA LYS A 222 -12.14 2.02 10.49
C LYS A 222 -11.54 0.61 10.52
N LEU A 223 -10.23 0.43 10.34
CA LEU A 223 -9.64 -0.92 10.29
C LEU A 223 -10.03 -1.77 11.50
N LEU A 224 -9.93 -1.22 12.72
CA LEU A 224 -10.27 -1.95 13.94
C LEU A 224 -11.75 -2.35 13.99
N HIS A 225 -12.64 -1.47 13.54
CA HIS A 225 -14.06 -1.76 13.46
C HIS A 225 -14.37 -2.87 12.44
N TRP A 226 -13.75 -2.83 11.27
CA TRP A 226 -13.89 -3.90 10.26
C TRP A 226 -13.33 -5.23 10.76
N TRP A 227 -12.18 -5.19 11.44
CA TRP A 227 -11.53 -6.36 12.04
C TRP A 227 -12.41 -7.01 13.12
N ASP A 228 -13.04 -6.22 13.98
CA ASP A 228 -13.96 -6.73 15.01
C ASP A 228 -15.23 -7.37 14.37
N ASN A 229 -15.54 -7.03 13.12
CA ASN A 229 -16.73 -7.44 12.39
C ASN A 229 -16.45 -8.20 11.08
N LEU A 230 -15.35 -8.96 11.00
CA LEU A 230 -14.98 -9.75 9.79
C LEU A 230 -16.11 -10.69 9.28
N HIS A 231 -16.98 -11.14 10.18
CA HIS A 231 -18.12 -12.02 9.87
C HIS A 231 -19.31 -11.27 9.23
N ALA A 232 -19.34 -9.94 9.36
CA ALA A 232 -20.44 -9.07 8.95
C ALA A 232 -19.96 -7.96 7.98
N LEU A 233 -18.87 -8.18 7.23
CA LEU A 233 -18.32 -7.20 6.28
C LEU A 233 -19.36 -6.71 5.25
N ALA A 234 -20.31 -7.57 4.88
CA ALA A 234 -21.41 -7.23 3.98
C ALA A 234 -22.29 -6.08 4.49
N GLU A 235 -22.47 -5.94 5.81
CA GLU A 235 -23.28 -4.87 6.40
C GLU A 235 -22.55 -3.52 6.38
N MET A 236 -21.23 -3.53 6.17
CA MET A 236 -20.37 -2.35 6.15
C MET A 236 -19.91 -1.97 4.73
N GLN A 237 -20.41 -2.69 3.72
CA GLN A 237 -20.05 -2.50 2.33
C GLN A 237 -20.60 -1.17 1.81
N ASP A 238 -19.73 -0.40 1.14
CA ASP A 238 -20.12 0.84 0.46
C ASP A 238 -19.39 0.94 -0.88
N HIS A 239 -20.12 0.61 -1.94
CA HIS A 239 -19.65 0.71 -3.33
C HIS A 239 -20.07 2.03 -4.00
N GLN A 240 -20.94 2.82 -3.37
CA GLN A 240 -21.48 4.02 -3.99
C GLN A 240 -20.56 5.22 -3.76
N ASN A 241 -19.96 5.30 -2.57
CA ASN A 241 -19.11 6.43 -2.21
C ASN A 241 -17.62 6.11 -2.35
N VAL A 242 -16.85 7.18 -2.52
CA VAL A 242 -15.39 7.19 -2.34
C VAL A 242 -15.10 7.98 -1.09
N ILE A 243 -14.43 7.35 -0.12
CA ILE A 243 -14.15 7.95 1.19
C ILE A 243 -12.82 8.70 1.11
N GLU A 244 -12.85 10.03 1.23
CA GLU A 244 -11.63 10.84 1.28
C GLU A 244 -10.97 10.73 2.66
N LEU A 245 -9.72 10.28 2.69
CA LEU A 245 -8.87 10.26 3.88
C LEU A 245 -7.71 11.24 3.70
N THR A 246 -7.43 11.99 4.76
CA THR A 246 -6.31 12.93 4.84
C THR A 246 -5.55 12.66 6.13
N ASP A 247 -4.22 12.59 6.04
CA ASP A 247 -3.31 12.51 7.20
C ASP A 247 -3.27 13.82 8.01
#